data_AF-V5IBB8-F1
#
_entry.id   AF-V5IBB8-F1
#
_cell.length_a   1.000
_cell.length_b   1.000
_cell.length_c   1.000
_cell.angle_alpha   90.00
_cell.angle_beta   90.00
_cell.angle_gamma   90.00
#
_symmetry.space_group_name_H-M   'P 1'
#
loop_
_entity.id
_entity.type
_entity.pdbx_description
1 polymer ?
#
loop_
_entity_poly.entity_id
_entity_poly.type
_entity_poly.pdbx_seq_one_letter_code
_entity_poly.pdbx_strand_id
1 'polypeptide(L)'
;MLGSEHGVMQNEGLLALALVAASPPDIAVEELKKTEVVPLLHTLLVSADIAPEPLLNSIALTTALSNLGPLKPMLAAGGFKEALTQLKDHHNQTVSRAAAQALEVLEKP
;
A
#
# COMPACT_ATOMS: atom_id res chain seq x y z
N MET A 1 4.44 6.20 -12.49
CA MET A 1 3.67 4.96 -12.69
C MET A 1 2.45 4.91 -11.80
N LEU A 2 2.58 5.04 -10.47
CA LEU A 2 1.44 5.08 -9.55
C LEU A 2 0.41 6.18 -9.88
N GLY A 3 0.87 7.37 -10.27
CA GLY A 3 -0.01 8.46 -10.73
C GLY A 3 -0.40 8.40 -12.21
N SER A 4 -0.24 7.26 -12.89
CA SER A 4 -0.64 7.13 -14.30
C SER A 4 -2.16 7.05 -14.41
N GLU A 5 -2.72 7.67 -15.46
CA GLU A 5 -4.14 7.52 -15.84
C GLU A 5 -4.45 6.13 -16.44
N HIS A 6 -3.42 5.41 -16.88
CA HIS A 6 -3.57 4.09 -17.48
C HIS A 6 -3.50 3.00 -16.39
N GLY A 7 -4.62 2.33 -16.12
CA GLY A 7 -4.74 1.34 -15.05
C GLY A 7 -3.73 0.19 -15.11
N VAL A 8 -3.34 -0.26 -16.32
CA VAL A 8 -2.29 -1.29 -16.49
C VAL A 8 -0.93 -0.80 -15.98
N MET A 9 -0.51 0.40 -16.37
CA MET A 9 0.78 0.98 -15.96
C MET A 9 0.80 1.32 -14.46
N GLN A 10 -0.35 1.73 -13.89
CA GLN A 10 -0.50 1.92 -12.46
C GLN A 10 -0.34 0.59 -11.71
N ASN A 11 -1.00 -0.47 -12.18
CA ASN A 11 -0.92 -1.81 -11.58
C ASN A 11 0.50 -2.39 -11.63
N GLU A 12 1.18 -2.27 -12.78
CA GLU A 12 2.58 -2.70 -12.93
C GLU A 12 3.51 -1.95 -11.98
N GLY A 13 3.30 -0.63 -11.83
CA GLY A 13 4.05 0.18 -10.87
C GLY A 13 3.83 -0.26 -9.42
N LEU A 14 2.59 -0.58 -9.04
CA LEU A 14 2.26 -1.11 -7.71
C LEU A 14 2.98 -2.44 -7.45
N LEU A 15 2.88 -3.38 -8.39
CA LEU A 15 3.50 -4.70 -8.28
C LEU A 15 5.03 -4.59 -8.15
N ALA A 16 5.65 -3.78 -9.01
CA ALA A 16 7.10 -3.56 -8.98
C ALA A 16 7.57 -2.98 -7.63
N LEU A 17 6.86 -1.97 -7.12
CA LEU A 17 7.19 -1.37 -5.84
C LEU A 17 6.95 -2.33 -4.67
N ALA A 18 5.90 -3.14 -4.71
CA ALA A 18 5.63 -4.14 -3.67
C ALA A 18 6.76 -5.18 -3.60
N LEU A 19 7.28 -5.62 -4.75
CA LEU A 19 8.41 -6.55 -4.83
C LEU A 19 9.70 -5.93 -4.28
N VAL A 20 10.00 -4.67 -4.64
CA VAL A 20 11.18 -3.97 -4.10
C VAL A 20 11.05 -3.75 -2.59
N ALA A 21 9.88 -3.33 -2.12
CA ALA A 21 9.63 -3.07 -0.70
C ALA A 21 9.61 -4.33 0.17
N ALA A 22 9.42 -5.51 -0.41
CA ALA A 22 9.48 -6.77 0.33
C ALA A 22 10.92 -7.14 0.75
N SER A 23 11.93 -6.63 0.05
CA SER A 23 13.35 -6.81 0.39
C SER A 23 14.18 -5.63 -0.12
N PRO A 24 14.01 -4.43 0.46
CA PRO A 24 14.61 -3.24 -0.11
C PRO A 24 16.10 -3.15 0.27
N PRO A 25 16.96 -2.71 -0.66
CA PRO A 25 18.26 -2.20 -0.27
C PRO A 25 18.08 -0.91 0.55
N ASP A 26 18.99 -0.63 1.49
CA ASP A 26 18.89 0.55 2.39
C ASP A 26 18.68 1.87 1.62
N ILE A 27 19.30 2.00 0.45
CA ILE A 27 19.17 3.17 -0.42
C ILE A 27 17.74 3.38 -0.94
N ALA A 28 16.98 2.31 -1.17
CA ALA A 28 15.62 2.41 -1.69
C ALA A 28 14.66 2.97 -0.62
N VAL A 29 14.90 2.70 0.66
CA VAL A 29 14.05 3.21 1.75
C VAL A 29 14.17 4.72 1.88
N GLU A 30 15.39 5.25 1.84
CA GLU A 30 15.63 6.69 1.90
C GLU A 30 15.14 7.44 0.66
N GLU A 31 15.21 6.83 -0.52
CA GLU A 31 14.63 7.41 -1.73
C GLU A 31 13.09 7.39 -1.68
N LEU A 32 12.47 6.28 -1.23
CA LEU A 32 11.01 6.19 -1.09
C LEU A 32 10.43 7.29 -0.20
N LYS A 33 11.13 7.65 0.89
CA LYS A 33 10.73 8.75 1.80
C LYS A 33 10.64 10.11 1.10
N LYS A 34 11.41 10.32 0.03
CA LYS A 34 11.44 11.58 -0.74
C LYS A 34 10.39 11.61 -1.85
N THR A 35 9.69 10.51 -2.09
CA THR A 35 8.69 10.38 -3.16
C THR A 35 7.27 10.57 -2.65
N GLU A 36 6.34 10.78 -3.57
CA GLU A 36 4.90 10.82 -3.28
C GLU A 36 4.26 9.42 -3.19
N VAL A 37 5.05 8.35 -3.05
CA VAL A 37 4.52 6.97 -3.02
C VAL A 37 3.51 6.80 -1.89
N VAL A 38 3.78 7.31 -0.69
CA VAL A 38 2.86 7.19 0.46
C VAL A 38 1.51 7.88 0.20
N PRO A 39 1.44 9.18 -0.13
CA PRO A 39 0.15 9.84 -0.41
C PRO A 39 -0.58 9.27 -1.63
N LEU A 40 0.14 8.87 -2.69
CA LEU A 40 -0.48 8.23 -3.86
C LEU A 40 -1.07 6.86 -3.49
N LEU A 41 -0.35 6.07 -2.68
CA LEU A 41 -0.83 4.77 -2.23
C LEU A 41 -2.08 4.89 -1.36
N HIS A 42 -2.13 5.88 -0.46
CA HIS A 42 -3.33 6.14 0.34
C HIS A 42 -4.53 6.45 -0.54
N THR A 43 -4.35 7.31 -1.54
CA THR A 43 -5.40 7.67 -2.51
C THR A 43 -5.97 6.45 -3.22
N LEU A 44 -5.11 5.47 -3.56
CA LEU A 44 -5.54 4.23 -4.20
C LEU A 44 -6.35 3.32 -3.27
N LEU A 45 -6.02 3.28 -1.98
CA LEU A 45 -6.73 2.46 -0.98
C LEU A 45 -8.15 2.98 -0.69
N VAL A 46 -8.35 4.29 -0.75
CA VAL A 46 -9.64 4.93 -0.45
C VAL A 46 -10.49 5.19 -1.71
N SER A 47 -9.95 4.90 -2.90
CA SER A 47 -10.67 5.04 -4.16
C SER A 47 -11.78 4.00 -4.26
N ALA A 48 -13.03 4.45 -4.44
CA ALA A 48 -14.20 3.56 -4.51
C ALA A 48 -14.27 2.72 -5.79
N ASP A 49 -13.66 3.21 -6.89
CA ASP A 49 -13.81 2.63 -8.23
C ASP A 49 -12.60 1.79 -8.67
N ILE A 50 -11.65 1.54 -7.76
CA ILE A 50 -10.45 0.76 -8.07
C ILE A 50 -10.82 -0.71 -8.28
N ALA A 51 -10.28 -1.30 -9.35
CA ALA A 51 -10.46 -2.73 -9.60
C ALA A 51 -9.80 -3.56 -8.46
N PRO A 52 -10.30 -4.79 -8.18
CA PRO A 52 -9.78 -5.60 -7.07
C PRO A 52 -8.29 -5.89 -7.13
N GLU A 53 -7.71 -6.06 -8.33
CA GLU A 53 -6.28 -6.41 -8.48
C GLU A 53 -5.33 -5.24 -8.11
N PRO A 54 -5.47 -4.02 -8.67
CA PRO A 54 -4.72 -2.85 -8.21
C PRO A 54 -4.92 -2.56 -6.71
N LEU A 55 -6.11 -2.82 -6.17
CA LEU A 55 -6.38 -2.67 -4.74
C LEU A 55 -5.58 -3.68 -3.90
N LEU A 56 -5.56 -4.96 -4.31
CA LEU A 56 -4.75 -5.98 -3.66
C LEU A 56 -3.26 -5.64 -3.71
N ASN A 57 -2.76 -5.15 -4.84
CA ASN A 57 -1.37 -4.72 -4.98
C ASN A 57 -1.05 -3.50 -4.11
N SER A 58 -2.01 -2.59 -3.93
CA SER A 58 -1.90 -1.45 -3.01
C SER A 58 -1.83 -1.90 -1.54
N ILE A 59 -2.66 -2.86 -1.14
CA ILE A 59 -2.61 -3.47 0.19
C ILE A 59 -1.28 -4.21 0.41
N ALA A 60 -0.80 -4.94 -0.59
CA ALA A 60 0.48 -5.64 -0.53
C ALA A 60 1.65 -4.68 -0.37
N LEU A 61 1.68 -3.58 -1.14
CA LEU A 61 2.69 -2.53 -1.00
C LEU A 61 2.61 -1.90 0.40
N THR A 62 1.41 -1.56 0.89
CA THR A 62 1.21 -1.03 2.25
C THR A 62 1.79 -1.96 3.32
N THR A 63 1.55 -3.25 3.19
CA THR A 63 2.08 -4.29 4.09
C THR A 63 3.61 -4.32 4.04
N ALA A 64 4.19 -4.28 2.85
CA ALA A 64 5.63 -4.27 2.67
C ALA A 64 6.26 -3.00 3.30
N LEU A 65 5.71 -1.82 3.01
CA LEU A 65 6.19 -0.55 3.58
C LEU A 65 6.03 -0.50 5.11
N SER A 66 5.02 -1.15 5.68
CA SER A 66 4.81 -1.23 7.13
C SER A 66 5.92 -2.02 7.84
N ASN A 67 6.56 -2.96 7.15
CA ASN A 67 7.74 -3.68 7.64
C ASN A 67 9.04 -2.87 7.50
N LEU A 68 9.01 -1.75 6.77
CA LEU A 68 10.13 -0.84 6.64
C LEU A 68 10.07 0.18 7.77
N GLY A 69 10.85 -0.05 8.82
CA GLY A 69 10.87 0.77 10.04
C GLY A 69 10.80 2.29 9.80
N PRO A 70 11.60 2.86 8.86
CA PRO A 70 11.56 4.30 8.58
C PRO A 70 10.26 4.83 7.94
N LEU A 71 9.48 3.98 7.25
CA LEU A 71 8.25 4.36 6.56
C LEU A 71 6.98 4.11 7.40
N LYS A 72 7.06 3.23 8.40
CA LYS A 72 5.95 2.92 9.31
C LYS A 72 5.33 4.17 9.98
N PRO A 73 6.10 5.17 10.48
CA PRO A 73 5.52 6.40 11.01
C PRO A 73 4.76 7.22 9.97
N MET A 74 5.21 7.22 8.71
CA MET A 74 4.55 7.93 7.62
C MET A 74 3.20 7.29 7.27
N LEU A 75 3.13 5.95 7.30
CA LEU A 75 1.89 5.21 7.12
C LEU A 75 0.91 5.45 8.28
N ALA A 76 1.41 5.48 9.52
CA ALA A 76 0.58 5.78 10.70
C ALA A 76 -0.01 7.20 10.64
N ALA A 77 0.79 8.19 10.24
CA ALA A 77 0.32 9.57 10.07
C ALA A 77 -0.58 9.76 8.83
N GLY A 78 -0.44 8.89 7.82
CA GLY A 78 -1.13 8.97 6.53
C GLY A 78 -2.54 8.40 6.50
N GLY A 79 -3.14 8.01 7.63
CA GLY A 79 -4.51 7.49 7.67
C GLY A 79 -4.69 6.10 7.06
N PHE A 80 -3.62 5.30 6.98
CA PHE A 80 -3.66 3.94 6.42
C PHE A 80 -4.41 2.96 7.31
N LYS A 81 -4.40 3.18 8.63
CA LYS A 81 -5.14 2.35 9.59
C LYS A 81 -6.64 2.40 9.31
N GLU A 82 -7.18 3.58 9.10
CA GLU A 82 -8.59 3.81 8.81
C GLU A 82 -8.96 3.22 7.44
N ALA A 83 -8.13 3.45 6.42
CA ALA A 83 -8.33 2.90 5.08
C ALA A 83 -8.37 1.35 5.10
N LEU A 84 -7.39 0.70 5.74
CA LEU A 84 -7.36 -0.75 5.87
C LEU A 84 -8.52 -1.28 6.71
N THR A 85 -8.94 -0.55 7.75
CA THR A 85 -10.10 -0.94 8.57
C THR A 85 -11.38 -0.97 7.74
N GLN A 86 -11.61 0.02 6.89
CA GLN A 86 -12.76 0.04 5.98
C GLN A 86 -12.71 -1.10 4.96
N LEU A 87 -11.51 -1.41 4.44
CA LEU A 87 -11.32 -2.48 3.46
C LEU A 87 -11.58 -3.89 4.03
N LYS A 88 -11.60 -4.08 5.35
CA LYS A 88 -12.00 -5.35 5.97
C LYS A 88 -13.45 -5.73 5.67
N ASP A 89 -14.31 -4.75 5.42
CA ASP A 89 -15.73 -4.98 5.11
C ASP A 89 -15.98 -5.01 3.58
N HIS A 90 -14.93 -5.08 2.77
CA HIS A 90 -15.04 -5.09 1.31
C HIS A 90 -15.71 -6.38 0.79
N HIS A 91 -16.59 -6.24 -0.20
CA HIS A 91 -17.38 -7.35 -0.77
C HIS A 91 -16.53 -8.48 -1.37
N ASN A 92 -15.34 -8.15 -1.88
CA ASN A 92 -14.34 -9.13 -2.30
C ASN A 92 -13.60 -9.69 -1.08
N GLN A 93 -13.81 -10.98 -0.78
CA GLN A 93 -13.22 -11.65 0.37
C GLN A 93 -11.69 -11.67 0.38
N THR A 94 -11.05 -11.71 -0.80
CA THR A 94 -9.59 -11.67 -0.91
C THR A 94 -9.05 -10.30 -0.47
N VAL A 95 -9.72 -9.22 -0.88
CA VAL A 95 -9.39 -7.85 -0.45
C VAL A 95 -9.59 -7.70 1.06
N SER A 96 -10.75 -8.14 1.58
CA SER A 96 -11.07 -8.10 3.01
C SER A 96 -10.00 -8.81 3.85
N ARG A 97 -9.60 -10.02 3.45
CA ARG A 97 -8.56 -10.80 4.14
C ARG A 97 -7.19 -10.14 4.06
N ALA A 98 -6.81 -9.62 2.89
CA ALA A 98 -5.53 -8.95 2.71
C ALA A 98 -5.46 -7.68 3.59
N ALA A 99 -6.54 -6.91 3.65
CA ALA A 99 -6.62 -5.70 4.48
C ALA A 99 -6.48 -6.03 5.97
N ALA A 100 -7.13 -7.09 6.44
CA ALA A 100 -6.98 -7.56 7.82
C ALA A 100 -5.52 -7.91 8.16
N GLN A 101 -4.84 -8.65 7.28
CA GLN A 101 -3.43 -9.01 7.45
C GLN A 101 -2.50 -7.79 7.42
N ALA A 102 -2.74 -6.85 6.51
CA ALA A 102 -1.98 -5.61 6.41
C ALA A 102 -2.11 -4.76 7.68
N LEU A 103 -3.33 -4.69 8.23
CA LEU A 103 -3.61 -3.97 9.46
C LEU A 103 -2.85 -4.57 10.65
N GLU A 104 -2.84 -5.90 10.78
CA GLU A 104 -2.05 -6.59 11.82
C GLU A 104 -0.55 -6.27 11.71
N VAL A 105 -0.02 -6.16 10.49
CA VAL A 105 1.40 -5.81 10.28
C VAL A 105 1.66 -4.35 10.66
N LEU A 106 0.77 -3.43 10.29
CA LEU A 106 0.89 -2.01 10.60
C LEU A 106 0.82 -1.75 12.12
N GLU A 107 -0.04 -2.49 12.84
CA GLU A 107 -0.28 -2.33 14.28
C GLU A 107 0.72 -3.06 15.18
N LYS A 108 1.54 -3.97 14.63
CA LYS A 108 2.65 -4.54 15.40
C LYS A 108 3.52 -3.41 15.94
N PRO A 109 4.06 -3.50 17.16
CA PRO A 109 5.03 -2.53 17.66
C PRO A 109 6.28 -2.48 16.78
#